data_AF-A0A2A9MFX0-F1
#
_entry.id   AF-A0A2A9MFX0-F1
#
_cell.length_a   1.000
_cell.length_b   1.000
_cell.length_c   1.000
_cell.angle_alpha   90.00
_cell.angle_beta   90.00
_cell.angle_gamma   90.00
#
_symmetry.space_group_name_H-M   'P 1'
#
loop_
_entity.id
_entity.type
_entity.pdbx_description
1 polymer ?
#
loop_
_entity_poly.entity_id
_entity_poly.type
_entity_poly.pdbx_seq_one_letter_code
_entity_poly.pdbx_strand_id
1 'polypeptide(L)'
;MATPRRFFYLFLLSFLTASLQLEAKVTPGTDMDSLFFCTACVVVIGSLNEDLKYLVDSGKYWRQVDLDHRLSIACGHPQIAKGAMNASCGRFMMQHYRTLKHDLYRRYTPGYEEHEELLTVREYCENLHACRPKQLTLHEHYAQAAKNMVGQYEETNSPYLAYQYKKMKERLLM
;
A
#
# COMPACT_ATOMS: atom_id res chain seq x y z
N MET A 1 44.51 -58.16 -31.55
CA MET A 1 44.72 -56.81 -32.12
C MET A 1 43.55 -55.92 -31.68
N ALA A 2 43.87 -54.69 -31.28
CA ALA A 2 42.99 -53.56 -31.01
C ALA A 2 42.09 -53.59 -29.74
N THR A 3 42.59 -52.97 -28.67
CA THR A 3 41.83 -51.93 -27.92
C THR A 3 41.88 -50.62 -28.76
N PRO A 4 41.26 -49.46 -28.40
CA PRO A 4 40.48 -49.09 -27.20
C PRO A 4 39.27 -48.13 -27.48
N ARG A 5 38.59 -47.71 -26.40
CA ARG A 5 38.09 -46.32 -26.11
C ARG A 5 37.07 -45.64 -27.05
N ARG A 6 36.11 -44.97 -26.39
CA ARG A 6 35.18 -43.88 -26.82
C ARG A 6 33.73 -44.41 -26.74
N PHE A 7 32.79 -43.91 -25.96
CA PHE A 7 32.54 -42.56 -25.48
C PHE A 7 31.93 -42.65 -24.07
N PHE A 8 32.75 -42.42 -23.06
CA PHE A 8 32.29 -42.06 -21.71
C PHE A 8 32.35 -40.53 -21.66
N TYR A 9 31.37 -39.87 -22.27
CA TYR A 9 31.29 -38.42 -22.30
C TYR A 9 29.87 -37.99 -21.91
N LEU A 10 29.83 -37.23 -20.83
CA LEU A 10 28.81 -36.22 -20.51
C LEU A 10 27.53 -36.70 -19.84
N PHE A 11 27.68 -37.47 -18.75
CA PHE A 11 26.69 -37.56 -17.66
C PHE A 11 26.90 -36.45 -16.60
N LEU A 12 27.32 -35.25 -17.04
CA LEU A 12 27.73 -34.13 -16.17
C LEU A 12 27.23 -32.79 -16.75
N LEU A 13 25.92 -32.68 -16.97
CA LEU A 13 25.26 -31.42 -17.36
C LEU A 13 23.90 -31.24 -16.66
N SER A 14 23.70 -31.86 -15.50
CA SER A 14 22.38 -31.98 -14.86
C SER A 14 22.23 -31.22 -13.54
N PHE A 15 23.22 -30.45 -13.08
CA PHE A 15 23.15 -29.78 -11.77
C PHE A 15 23.81 -28.41 -11.77
N LEU A 16 23.35 -27.51 -12.65
CA LEU A 16 23.63 -26.07 -12.53
C LEU A 16 22.52 -25.21 -13.15
N THR A 17 21.26 -25.66 -13.08
CA THR A 17 20.13 -24.72 -13.08
C THR A 17 19.91 -24.25 -11.65
N ALA A 18 20.89 -23.50 -11.13
CA ALA A 18 20.69 -22.67 -9.96
C ALA A 18 19.54 -21.71 -10.31
N SER A 19 18.46 -21.86 -9.56
CA SER A 19 17.27 -21.03 -9.61
C SER A 19 17.64 -19.57 -9.42
N LEU A 20 17.91 -18.87 -10.52
CA LEU A 20 17.79 -17.42 -10.62
C LEU A 20 16.29 -17.10 -10.62
N GLN A 21 15.64 -17.27 -9.46
CA GLN A 21 14.41 -16.54 -9.17
C GLN A 21 14.80 -15.11 -8.81
N LEU A 22 15.18 -14.35 -9.84
CA LEU A 22 15.14 -12.90 -9.78
C LEU A 22 13.69 -12.49 -10.03
N GLU A 23 12.80 -12.71 -9.06
CA GLU A 23 11.48 -12.08 -9.07
C GLU A 23 11.62 -10.64 -8.61
N ALA A 24 12.14 -9.81 -9.50
CA ALA A 24 11.96 -8.37 -9.45
C ALA A 24 11.32 -7.94 -10.76
N LYS A 25 10.03 -8.27 -10.94
CA LYS A 25 9.22 -7.64 -11.98
C LYS A 25 8.28 -6.62 -11.34
N VAL A 26 8.88 -5.51 -10.89
CA VAL A 26 8.18 -4.24 -10.76
C VAL A 26 8.05 -3.68 -12.16
N THR A 27 6.88 -3.83 -12.78
CA THR A 27 6.56 -3.06 -13.98
C THR A 27 6.45 -1.58 -13.62
N PRO A 28 7.17 -0.68 -14.31
CA PRO A 28 7.29 0.71 -13.91
C PRO A 28 6.01 1.48 -14.24
N GLY A 29 5.19 1.70 -13.23
CA GLY A 29 4.85 3.09 -12.90
C GLY A 29 6.07 3.73 -12.25
N THR A 30 6.23 5.05 -12.35
CA THR A 30 7.32 5.77 -11.69
C THR A 30 7.36 5.42 -10.19
N ASP A 31 8.49 5.59 -9.49
CA ASP A 31 8.54 5.42 -8.02
C ASP A 31 7.41 6.20 -7.31
N MET A 32 6.99 7.32 -7.92
CA MET A 32 5.83 8.12 -7.52
C MET A 32 4.48 7.42 -7.70
N ASP A 33 4.28 6.64 -8.76
CA ASP A 33 3.05 5.86 -8.95
C ASP A 33 2.91 4.78 -7.88
N SER A 34 3.99 4.07 -7.56
CA SER A 34 4.03 3.10 -6.46
C SER A 34 3.73 3.79 -5.12
N LEU A 35 4.29 4.98 -4.90
CA LEU A 35 4.03 5.79 -3.73
C LEU A 35 2.54 6.20 -3.62
N PHE A 36 1.95 6.68 -4.71
CA PHE A 36 0.54 7.06 -4.76
C PHE A 36 -0.37 5.86 -4.57
N PHE A 37 -0.01 4.69 -5.11
CA PHE A 37 -0.79 3.48 -4.98
C PHE A 37 -0.80 2.97 -3.52
N CYS A 38 0.36 2.94 -2.87
CA CYS A 38 0.46 2.61 -1.44
C CYS A 38 -0.30 3.62 -0.57
N THR A 39 -0.14 4.92 -0.85
CA THR A 39 -0.85 5.97 -0.10
C THR A 39 -2.36 5.86 -0.28
N ALA A 40 -2.84 5.62 -1.51
CA ALA A 40 -4.25 5.41 -1.77
C ALA A 40 -4.82 4.22 -1.00
N CYS A 41 -4.10 3.09 -0.97
CA CYS A 41 -4.50 1.94 -0.18
C CYS A 41 -4.60 2.30 1.32
N VAL A 42 -3.55 2.86 1.91
CA VAL A 42 -3.53 3.16 3.35
C VAL A 42 -4.66 4.13 3.74
N VAL A 43 -4.91 5.15 2.93
CA VAL A 43 -5.98 6.14 3.18
C VAL A 43 -7.37 5.50 3.04
N VAL A 44 -7.62 4.76 1.95
CA VAL A 44 -8.91 4.12 1.70
C VAL A 44 -9.21 3.08 2.78
N ILE A 45 -8.26 2.19 3.07
CA ILE A 45 -8.44 1.13 4.05
C ILE A 45 -8.55 1.71 5.46
N GLY A 46 -7.74 2.73 5.80
CA GLY A 46 -7.88 3.42 7.08
C GLY A 46 -9.28 3.98 7.29
N SER A 47 -9.79 4.71 6.30
CA SER A 47 -11.14 5.29 6.35
C SER A 47 -12.25 4.23 6.41
N LEU A 48 -12.13 3.14 5.65
CA LEU A 48 -13.10 2.04 5.71
C LEU A 48 -13.05 1.28 7.04
N ASN A 49 -11.87 1.20 7.67
CA ASN A 49 -11.69 0.53 8.95
C ASN A 49 -12.32 1.33 10.11
N GLU A 50 -12.29 2.67 10.04
CA GLU A 50 -13.03 3.53 10.96
C GLU A 50 -14.55 3.32 10.84
N ASP A 51 -15.07 3.25 9.61
CA ASP A 51 -16.48 2.95 9.38
C ASP A 51 -16.87 1.55 9.89
N LEU A 52 -16.03 0.55 9.62
CA LEU A 52 -16.21 -0.82 10.10
C LEU A 52 -16.25 -0.86 11.63
N LYS A 53 -15.32 -0.15 12.30
CA LYS A 53 -15.31 -0.04 13.76
C LYS A 53 -16.63 0.55 14.27
N TYR A 54 -17.12 1.63 13.68
CA TYR A 54 -18.40 2.21 14.08
C TYR A 54 -19.57 1.22 13.90
N LEU A 55 -19.60 0.47 12.79
CA LEU A 55 -20.64 -0.53 12.54
C LEU A 55 -20.63 -1.63 13.60
N VAL A 56 -19.46 -2.20 13.88
CA VAL A 56 -19.27 -3.23 14.91
C VAL A 56 -19.66 -2.70 16.29
N ASP A 57 -19.10 -1.55 16.71
CA ASP A 57 -19.36 -0.96 18.03
C ASP A 57 -20.84 -0.60 18.23
N SER A 58 -21.57 -0.31 17.15
CA SER A 58 -23.01 0.04 17.20
C SER A 58 -23.96 -1.11 16.89
N GLY A 59 -23.44 -2.33 16.67
CA GLY A 59 -24.25 -3.49 16.28
C GLY A 59 -25.00 -3.31 14.95
N LYS A 60 -24.44 -2.50 14.05
CA LYS A 60 -25.00 -2.18 12.73
C LYS A 60 -24.21 -2.87 11.63
N TYR A 61 -24.80 -2.94 10.45
CA TYR A 61 -24.18 -3.48 9.25
C TYR A 61 -24.52 -2.60 8.04
N TRP A 62 -23.63 -2.59 7.05
CA TRP A 62 -23.98 -2.01 5.76
C TRP A 62 -24.99 -2.90 5.04
N ARG A 63 -26.02 -2.26 4.48
CA ARG A 63 -26.74 -2.90 3.36
C ARG A 63 -25.78 -2.99 2.19
N GLN A 64 -25.94 -4.01 1.34
CA GLN A 64 -25.06 -4.22 0.18
C GLN A 64 -24.94 -2.97 -0.71
N VAL A 65 -26.05 -2.27 -0.93
CA VAL A 65 -26.08 -1.02 -1.73
C VAL A 65 -25.28 0.10 -1.06
N ASP A 66 -25.33 0.21 0.28
CA ASP A 66 -24.60 1.24 1.01
C ASP A 66 -23.08 0.96 0.99
N LEU A 67 -22.68 -0.31 1.10
CA LEU A 67 -21.29 -0.73 0.94
C LEU A 67 -20.78 -0.44 -0.47
N ASP A 68 -21.56 -0.79 -1.50
CA ASP A 68 -21.19 -0.52 -2.89
C ASP A 68 -21.02 0.99 -3.13
N HIS A 69 -21.96 1.80 -2.63
CA HIS A 69 -21.87 3.25 -2.71
C HIS A 69 -20.64 3.77 -1.98
N ARG A 70 -20.40 3.32 -0.74
CA ARG A 70 -19.26 3.74 0.09
C ARG A 70 -17.91 3.45 -0.57
N LEU A 71 -17.77 2.29 -1.22
CA LEU A 71 -16.59 1.93 -1.99
C LEU A 71 -16.45 2.81 -3.24
N SER A 72 -17.54 3.09 -3.96
CA SER A 72 -17.51 3.94 -5.16
C SER A 72 -17.00 5.36 -4.91
N ILE A 73 -17.22 5.89 -3.71
CA ILE A 73 -16.80 7.24 -3.31
C ILE A 73 -15.47 7.26 -2.53
N ALA A 74 -14.83 6.11 -2.33
CA ALA A 74 -13.66 6.00 -1.45
C ALA A 74 -12.48 6.89 -1.87
N CYS A 75 -12.28 7.08 -3.19
CA CYS A 75 -11.24 7.98 -3.71
C CYS A 75 -11.54 9.48 -3.55
N GLY A 76 -12.74 9.84 -3.09
CA GLY A 76 -13.11 11.21 -2.74
C GLY A 76 -12.59 11.66 -1.37
N HIS A 77 -11.84 10.81 -0.65
CA HIS A 77 -11.29 11.16 0.66
C HIS A 77 -10.34 12.37 0.57
N PRO A 78 -10.39 13.34 1.52
CA PRO A 78 -9.62 14.59 1.42
C PRO A 78 -8.10 14.41 1.32
N GLN A 79 -7.56 13.33 1.91
CA GLN A 79 -6.13 13.00 1.82
C GLN A 79 -5.71 12.43 0.44
N ILE A 80 -6.67 12.10 -0.43
CA ILE A 80 -6.39 11.73 -1.81
C ILE A 80 -6.33 13.01 -2.65
N ALA A 81 -5.12 13.44 -2.96
CA ALA A 81 -4.91 14.60 -3.82
C ALA A 81 -5.50 14.38 -5.22
N LYS A 82 -6.01 15.45 -5.83
CA LYS A 82 -6.50 15.43 -7.22
C LYS A 82 -5.37 15.11 -8.21
N GLY A 83 -5.73 14.78 -9.45
CA GLY A 83 -4.75 14.48 -10.50
C GLY A 83 -4.21 13.05 -10.40
N ALA A 84 -2.89 12.89 -10.43
CA ALA A 84 -2.23 11.57 -10.54
C ALA A 84 -2.54 10.64 -9.35
N MET A 85 -2.63 11.19 -8.13
CA MET A 85 -2.94 10.39 -6.94
C MET A 85 -4.38 9.86 -6.96
N ASN A 86 -5.36 10.70 -7.33
CA ASN A 86 -6.74 10.26 -7.54
C ASN A 86 -6.86 9.21 -8.66
N ALA A 87 -6.14 9.37 -9.77
CA ALA A 87 -6.10 8.36 -10.82
C ALA A 87 -5.50 7.03 -10.33
N SER A 88 -4.47 7.08 -9.48
CA SER A 88 -3.90 5.90 -8.83
C SER A 88 -4.88 5.23 -7.87
N CYS A 89 -5.62 6.02 -7.08
CA CYS A 89 -6.70 5.51 -6.24
C CYS A 89 -7.79 4.84 -7.07
N GLY A 90 -8.22 5.44 -8.19
CA GLY A 90 -9.19 4.83 -9.10
C GLY A 90 -8.73 3.47 -9.61
N ARG A 91 -7.45 3.34 -9.99
CA ARG A 91 -6.87 2.04 -10.38
C ARG A 91 -6.86 1.04 -9.23
N PHE A 92 -6.48 1.48 -8.03
CA PHE A 92 -6.51 0.64 -6.83
C PHE A 92 -7.93 0.10 -6.58
N MET A 93 -8.94 0.98 -6.61
CA MET A 93 -10.33 0.57 -6.42
C MET A 93 -10.79 -0.38 -7.52
N MET A 94 -10.50 -0.11 -8.79
CA MET A 94 -10.85 -1.04 -9.87
C MET A 94 -10.22 -2.42 -9.71
N GLN A 95 -8.96 -2.48 -9.25
CA GLN A 95 -8.23 -3.74 -9.07
C GLN A 95 -8.72 -4.53 -7.85
N HIS A 96 -9.02 -3.86 -6.75
CA HIS A 96 -9.28 -4.51 -5.47
C HIS A 96 -10.74 -4.47 -4.99
N TYR A 97 -11.65 -3.82 -5.74
CA TYR A 97 -13.06 -3.61 -5.35
C TYR A 97 -13.73 -4.87 -4.78
N ARG A 98 -13.64 -5.99 -5.51
CA ARG A 98 -14.32 -7.24 -5.13
C ARG A 98 -13.74 -7.84 -3.86
N THR A 99 -12.41 -7.84 -3.74
CA THR A 99 -11.70 -8.32 -2.54
C THR A 99 -12.08 -7.47 -1.33
N LEU A 100 -12.03 -6.14 -1.46
CA LEU A 100 -12.42 -5.22 -0.39
C LEU A 100 -13.86 -5.43 0.05
N LYS A 101 -14.78 -5.52 -0.91
CA LYS A 101 -16.20 -5.75 -0.64
C LYS A 101 -16.40 -7.05 0.15
N HIS A 102 -15.75 -8.13 -0.28
CA HIS A 102 -15.86 -9.43 0.37
C HIS A 102 -15.28 -9.41 1.79
N ASP A 103 -14.09 -8.84 1.97
CA ASP A 103 -13.38 -8.81 3.24
C ASP A 103 -14.08 -7.94 4.29
N LEU A 104 -14.65 -6.81 3.87
CA LEU A 104 -15.48 -5.97 4.74
C LEU A 104 -16.77 -6.67 5.11
N TYR A 105 -17.45 -7.31 4.15
CA TYR A 105 -18.69 -8.05 4.39
C TYR A 105 -18.53 -9.09 5.50
N ARG A 106 -17.45 -9.88 5.45
CA ARG A 106 -17.17 -10.91 6.47
C ARG A 106 -16.97 -10.31 7.86
N ARG A 107 -16.38 -9.13 7.96
CA ARG A 107 -16.04 -8.50 9.23
C ARG A 107 -17.23 -7.91 9.97
N TYR A 108 -18.23 -7.37 9.27
CA TYR A 108 -19.44 -6.87 9.93
C TYR A 108 -20.61 -7.86 9.97
N THR A 109 -20.46 -9.06 9.39
CA THR A 109 -21.55 -10.06 9.32
C THR A 109 -21.35 -11.17 10.35
N PRO A 110 -22.32 -11.41 11.25
CA PRO A 110 -22.24 -12.52 12.20
C PRO A 110 -22.11 -13.89 11.52
N GLY A 111 -21.31 -14.78 12.11
CA GLY A 111 -21.12 -16.16 11.64
C GLY A 111 -19.90 -16.38 10.74
N TYR A 112 -19.18 -15.32 10.39
CA TYR A 112 -17.82 -15.42 9.84
C TYR A 112 -16.78 -15.41 10.95
N GLU A 113 -15.64 -16.05 10.71
CA GLU A 113 -14.50 -16.07 11.64
C GLU A 113 -13.96 -14.66 11.89
N GLU A 114 -13.91 -13.84 10.84
CA GLU A 114 -13.39 -12.46 10.91
C GLU A 114 -14.40 -11.46 11.48
N HIS A 115 -15.55 -11.90 11.98
CA HIS A 115 -16.55 -10.99 12.51
C HIS A 115 -15.97 -10.18 13.67
N GLU A 116 -16.17 -8.86 13.65
CA GLU A 116 -15.64 -7.89 14.62
C GLU A 116 -14.11 -7.67 14.56
N GLU A 117 -13.41 -8.33 13.64
CA GLU A 117 -11.98 -8.10 13.43
C GLU A 117 -11.72 -6.87 12.55
N LEU A 118 -10.96 -5.92 13.09
CA LEU A 118 -10.50 -4.76 12.33
C LEU A 118 -9.31 -5.09 11.43
N LEU A 119 -9.16 -4.34 10.35
CA LEU A 119 -8.05 -4.48 9.42
C LEU A 119 -6.78 -3.84 9.99
N THR A 120 -5.67 -4.59 10.00
CA THR A 120 -4.33 -4.02 10.16
C THR A 120 -3.94 -3.33 8.85
N VAL A 121 -4.32 -2.06 8.71
CA VAL A 121 -4.24 -1.26 7.46
C VAL A 121 -2.96 -1.49 6.67
N ARG A 122 -1.82 -1.46 7.37
CA ARG A 122 -0.50 -1.61 6.73
C ARG A 122 -0.28 -3.00 6.17
N GLU A 123 -0.45 -4.03 6.99
CA GLU A 123 -0.28 -5.42 6.59
C GLU A 123 -1.27 -5.78 5.48
N TYR A 124 -2.51 -5.30 5.59
CA TYR A 124 -3.52 -5.48 4.56
C TYR A 124 -3.10 -4.87 3.22
N CYS A 125 -2.57 -3.63 3.22
CA CYS A 125 -2.06 -3.00 2.00
C CYS A 125 -0.79 -3.66 1.44
N GLU A 126 0.03 -4.27 2.28
CA GLU A 126 1.18 -5.08 1.86
C GLU A 126 0.71 -6.42 1.23
N ASN A 127 -0.31 -7.05 1.81
CA ASN A 127 -0.93 -8.28 1.30
C ASN A 127 -1.65 -8.08 -0.04
N LEU A 128 -2.23 -6.89 -0.26
CA LEU A 128 -2.77 -6.51 -1.57
C LEU A 128 -1.69 -6.13 -2.60
N HIS A 129 -0.41 -6.18 -2.22
CA HIS A 129 0.73 -5.70 -3.01
C HIS A 129 0.62 -4.23 -3.42
N ALA A 130 -0.18 -3.45 -2.69
CA ALA A 130 -0.29 -2.01 -2.91
C ALA A 130 0.86 -1.24 -2.28
N CYS A 131 1.40 -1.77 -1.17
CA CYS A 131 2.59 -1.26 -0.49
C CYS A 131 3.71 -2.31 -0.52
N ARG A 132 4.95 -1.87 -0.72
CA ARG A 132 6.12 -2.70 -0.40
C ARG A 132 6.35 -2.72 1.12
N PRO A 133 6.96 -3.78 1.67
CA PRO A 133 7.34 -3.81 3.08
C PRO A 133 8.15 -2.57 3.46
N LYS A 134 7.74 -1.88 4.52
CA LYS A 134 8.39 -0.65 5.03
C LYS A 134 8.39 0.56 4.06
N GLN A 135 7.63 0.53 2.97
CA GLN A 135 7.46 1.68 2.08
C GLN A 135 6.72 2.82 2.77
N LEU A 136 7.31 4.02 2.84
CA LEU A 136 6.59 5.16 3.39
C LEU A 136 5.49 5.62 2.42
N THR A 137 4.36 6.04 2.96
CA THR A 137 3.33 6.77 2.24
C THR A 137 3.80 8.19 1.93
N LEU A 138 3.12 8.87 1.02
CA LEU A 138 3.43 10.25 0.65
C LEU A 138 3.43 11.18 1.89
N HIS A 139 2.43 11.03 2.76
CA HIS A 139 2.34 11.81 3.99
C HIS A 139 3.49 11.51 4.96
N GLU A 140 3.90 10.25 5.09
CA GLU A 140 5.04 9.86 5.93
C GLU A 140 6.36 10.40 5.38
N HIS A 141 6.56 10.38 4.06
CA HIS A 141 7.71 11.01 3.42
C HIS A 141 7.78 12.51 3.74
N TYR A 142 6.65 13.22 3.63
CA TYR A 142 6.59 14.63 3.99
C TYR A 142 6.83 14.87 5.49
N ALA A 143 6.24 14.05 6.36
CA ALA A 143 6.43 14.16 7.80
C ALA A 143 7.90 13.91 8.19
N GLN A 144 8.56 12.93 7.58
CA GLN A 144 9.97 12.65 7.83
C GLN A 144 10.87 13.79 7.31
N ALA A 145 10.60 14.29 6.10
CA ALA A 145 11.31 15.46 5.58
C ALA A 145 11.15 16.68 6.51
N ALA A 146 9.95 16.88 7.07
CA ALA A 146 9.66 17.95 8.01
C ALA A 146 10.49 17.80 9.30
N LYS A 147 10.54 16.60 9.87
CA LYS A 147 11.34 16.31 11.06
C LYS A 147 12.83 16.55 10.83
N ASN A 148 13.35 16.10 9.69
CA ASN A 148 14.75 16.30 9.33
C ASN A 148 15.10 17.79 9.19
N MET A 149 14.20 18.59 8.61
CA MET A 149 14.37 20.05 8.52
C MET A 149 14.36 20.72 9.89
N VAL A 150 13.51 20.27 10.83
CA VAL A 150 13.49 20.80 12.20
C VAL A 150 14.77 20.45 12.95
N GLY A 151 15.25 19.20 12.85
CA GLY A 151 16.52 18.81 13.47
C GLY A 151 17.70 19.65 12.96
N GLN A 152 17.74 19.91 11.65
CA GLN A 152 18.75 20.82 11.07
C GLN A 152 18.60 22.26 11.54
N TYR A 153 17.37 22.74 11.77
CA TYR A 153 17.15 24.06 12.37
C TYR A 153 17.68 24.12 13.80
N GLU A 154 17.37 23.14 14.65
CA GLU A 154 17.85 23.11 16.04
C GLU A 154 19.37 23.09 16.13
N GLU A 155 20.03 22.45 15.15
CA GLU A 155 21.50 22.40 15.05
C GLU A 155 22.11 23.69 14.49
N THR A 156 21.45 24.36 13.53
CA THR A 156 22.03 25.51 12.79
C THR A 156 21.46 26.87 13.16
N ASN A 157 20.38 26.94 13.95
CA ASN A 157 19.65 28.14 14.34
C ASN A 157 19.20 29.03 13.16
N SER A 158 19.00 28.45 11.96
CA SER A 158 18.74 29.19 10.72
C SER A 158 17.27 29.65 10.60
N PRO A 159 16.98 30.97 10.59
CA PRO A 159 15.62 31.49 10.46
C PRO A 159 14.93 31.07 9.15
N TYR A 160 15.71 30.80 8.10
CA TYR A 160 15.21 30.32 6.81
C TYR A 160 14.63 28.91 6.90
N LEU A 161 15.27 28.00 7.65
CA LEU A 161 14.78 26.62 7.80
C LEU A 161 13.47 26.58 8.61
N ALA A 162 13.35 27.41 9.65
CA ALA A 162 12.10 27.55 10.40
C ALA A 162 10.94 28.05 9.52
N TYR A 163 11.21 29.04 8.65
CA TYR A 163 10.22 29.53 7.68
C TYR A 163 9.80 28.44 6.68
N GLN A 164 10.76 27.69 6.13
CA GLN A 164 10.48 26.60 5.19
C GLN A 164 9.65 25.49 5.83
N TYR A 165 9.97 25.09 7.07
CA TYR A 165 9.18 24.13 7.83
C TYR A 165 7.74 24.60 8.03
N LYS A 166 7.56 25.86 8.48
CA LYS A 166 6.23 26.45 8.67
C LYS A 166 5.42 26.42 7.37
N LYS A 167 6.04 26.84 6.25
CA LYS A 167 5.41 26.83 4.92
C LYS A 167 5.07 25.43 4.43
N MET A 168 5.92 24.44 4.71
CA MET A 168 5.65 23.06 4.32
C MET A 168 4.49 22.46 5.13
N LYS A 169 4.44 22.72 6.45
CA LYS A 169 3.34 22.29 7.31
C LYS A 169 1.99 22.88 6.87
N GLU A 170 1.97 24.17 6.50
CA GLU A 170 0.77 24.83 5.96
C GLU A 170 0.26 24.15 4.67
N ARG A 171 1.16 23.67 3.80
CA ARG A 171 0.80 22.99 2.54
C ARG A 171 0.33 21.55 2.72
N LEU A 172 0.67 20.91 3.82
CA LEU A 172 0.29 19.52 4.12
C LEU A 172 -1.07 19.41 4.81
N LEU A 173 -1.57 20.52 5.37
CA LEU A 173 -2.83 20.60 6.11
C LEU A 173 -3.95 21.28 5.31
N MET A 174 -3.70 21.62 4.04
CA MET A 174 -4.70 22.07 3.05
C MET A 174 -5.00 20.95 2.07
#